data_AF-A0A822D1U9-F1
#
_entry.id   AF-A0A822D1U9-F1
#
_cell.length_a   1.000
_cell.length_b   1.000
_cell.length_c   1.000
_cell.angle_alpha   90.00
_cell.angle_beta   90.00
_cell.angle_gamma   90.00
#
_symmetry.space_group_name_H-M   'P 1'
#
loop_
_entity.id
_entity.type
_entity.pdbx_description
1 polymer ?
#
loop_
_entity_poly.entity_id
_entity_poly.type
_entity_poly.pdbx_seq_one_letter_code
_entity_poly.pdbx_strand_id
1 'polypeptide(L)'
;IESKEIPYDTIVCFGDSNSDTGNAYKLTGYKWPVPPYNNGRFSNGKIWIERLGIQNLINNAYGSATSDNNLVRSYTIFNLTVPDVRQQIATYKTTIHSRKINFHRTLYVIWAG
;
A
#
# COMPACT_ATOMS: atom_id res chain seq x y z
N ILE A 1 -23.79 -20.52 -11.55
CA ILE A 1 -22.55 -19.89 -12.07
C ILE A 1 -21.44 -20.40 -11.16
N GLU A 2 -20.60 -21.31 -11.62
CA GLU A 2 -19.43 -21.72 -10.84
C GLU A 2 -18.56 -20.48 -10.61
N SER A 3 -18.34 -20.12 -9.35
CA SER A 3 -17.39 -19.09 -9.00
C SER A 3 -16.01 -19.61 -9.37
N LYS A 4 -15.41 -19.05 -10.43
CA LYS A 4 -14.01 -19.29 -10.76
C LYS A 4 -13.19 -18.94 -9.52
N GLU A 5 -12.50 -19.93 -8.95
CA GLU A 5 -11.65 -19.70 -7.78
C GLU A 5 -10.69 -18.54 -8.07
N ILE A 6 -10.55 -17.62 -7.11
CA ILE A 6 -9.55 -16.56 -7.21
C ILE A 6 -8.19 -17.26 -7.16
N PRO A 7 -7.37 -17.19 -8.24
CA PRO A 7 -6.12 -17.95 -8.31
C PRO A 7 -5.05 -17.41 -7.35
N TYR A 8 -5.35 -16.30 -6.68
CA TYR A 8 -4.47 -15.59 -5.77
C TYR A 8 -5.05 -15.59 -4.36
N ASP A 9 -4.23 -15.97 -3.37
CA ASP A 9 -4.57 -15.85 -1.95
C ASP A 9 -3.79 -14.72 -1.26
N THR A 10 -2.85 -14.11 -1.99
CA THR A 10 -1.97 -13.06 -1.49
C THR A 10 -1.90 -11.89 -2.47
N ILE A 11 -2.00 -10.67 -1.95
CA ILE A 11 -1.70 -9.43 -2.65
C ILE A 11 -0.47 -8.79 -2.02
N VAL A 12 0.45 -8.32 -2.86
CA VAL A 12 1.51 -7.40 -2.46
C VAL A 12 1.26 -6.08 -3.19
N CYS A 13 0.95 -5.04 -2.43
CA CYS A 13 0.58 -3.73 -2.98
C CYS A 13 1.68 -2.69 -2.72
N PHE A 14 1.97 -1.89 -3.73
CA PHE A 14 2.82 -0.69 -3.69
C PHE A 14 2.03 0.48 -4.27
N GLY A 15 2.22 1.67 -3.75
CA GLY A 15 1.48 2.81 -4.25
C GLY A 15 1.38 4.02 -3.35
N ASP A 16 0.39 4.84 -3.67
CA ASP A 16 0.05 6.11 -3.03
C ASP A 16 -1.20 6.01 -2.12
N SER A 17 -1.85 7.15 -1.88
CA SER A 17 -3.08 7.28 -1.09
C SER A 17 -4.25 6.42 -1.57
N ASN A 18 -4.36 6.12 -2.87
CA ASN A 18 -5.41 5.29 -3.42
C ASN A 18 -5.29 3.81 -2.99
N SER A 19 -4.09 3.44 -2.52
CA SER A 19 -3.76 2.07 -2.12
C SER A 19 -3.39 1.96 -0.64
N ASP A 20 -3.04 3.06 0.03
CA ASP A 20 -2.62 3.06 1.44
C ASP A 20 -3.77 2.72 2.40
N THR A 21 -3.59 1.64 3.18
CA THR A 21 -4.52 1.20 4.24
C THR A 21 -4.13 1.68 5.65
N GLY A 22 -3.19 2.62 5.78
CA GLY A 22 -2.83 3.27 7.04
C GLY A 22 -1.33 3.39 7.35
N ASN A 23 -0.44 3.17 6.39
CA ASN A 23 1.01 3.32 6.57
C ASN A 23 1.40 4.79 6.76
N ALA A 24 0.87 5.73 5.97
CA ALA A 24 1.06 7.15 6.22
C ALA A 24 0.47 7.60 7.56
N TYR A 25 -0.67 7.01 7.95
CA TYR A 25 -1.28 7.26 9.24
C TYR A 25 -0.36 6.86 10.40
N LYS A 26 0.24 5.68 10.33
CA LYS A 26 1.25 5.24 11.32
C LYS A 26 2.49 6.13 11.31
N LEU A 27 3.01 6.47 10.12
CA LEU A 27 4.21 7.31 9.96
C LEU A 27 4.03 8.69 10.61
N THR A 28 2.85 9.27 10.51
CA THR A 28 2.54 10.58 11.09
C THR A 28 2.16 10.52 12.58
N GLY A 29 2.33 9.37 13.24
CA GLY A 29 1.94 9.18 14.63
C GLY A 29 0.42 9.24 14.82
N TYR A 30 -0.34 8.68 13.86
CA TYR A 30 -1.80 8.62 13.85
C TYR A 30 -2.48 10.00 13.72
N LYS A 31 -1.87 10.93 12.98
CA LYS A 31 -2.37 12.31 12.83
C LYS A 31 -2.87 12.66 11.44
N TRP A 32 -2.50 11.91 10.40
CA TRP A 32 -2.92 12.18 9.02
C TRP A 32 -3.03 10.89 8.20
N PRO A 33 -4.13 10.63 7.49
CA PRO A 33 -5.21 11.57 7.16
C PRO A 33 -6.18 11.86 8.33
N VAL A 34 -6.76 13.06 8.33
CA VAL A 34 -7.76 13.54 9.32
C VAL A 34 -9.18 13.29 8.82
N PRO A 35 -10.23 13.34 9.67
CA PRO A 35 -11.62 13.24 9.21
C PRO A 35 -11.91 14.13 7.98
N PRO A 36 -12.71 13.66 6.99
CA PRO A 36 -13.65 12.53 7.04
C PRO A 36 -13.04 11.16 6.69
N TYR A 37 -11.72 11.08 6.58
CA TYR A 37 -11.00 9.85 6.29
C TYR A 37 -11.08 8.83 7.44
N ASN A 38 -11.32 7.56 7.11
CA ASN A 38 -11.60 6.51 8.08
C ASN A 38 -10.39 5.60 8.32
N ASN A 39 -10.07 5.36 9.59
CA ASN A 39 -9.06 4.37 10.02
C ASN A 39 -7.72 4.50 9.26
N GLY A 40 -7.27 5.73 8.99
CA GLY A 40 -5.99 6.01 8.34
C GLY A 40 -5.95 5.83 6.82
N ARG A 41 -7.07 5.49 6.16
CA ARG A 41 -7.19 5.43 4.69
C ARG A 41 -7.47 6.81 4.13
N PHE A 42 -7.06 7.09 2.90
CA PHE A 42 -7.48 8.30 2.17
C PHE A 42 -8.87 8.14 1.54
N SER A 43 -9.78 7.52 2.28
CA SER A 43 -11.19 7.35 1.92
C SER A 43 -12.05 7.34 3.19
N ASN A 44 -13.36 7.56 3.05
CA ASN A 44 -14.33 7.46 4.14
C ASN A 44 -14.70 6.01 4.51
N GLY A 45 -14.02 5.02 3.92
CA GLY A 45 -14.21 3.61 4.21
C GLY A 45 -13.16 2.74 3.52
N LYS A 46 -13.49 1.46 3.31
CA LYS A 46 -12.60 0.51 2.62
C LYS A 46 -12.29 0.98 1.19
N ILE A 47 -11.01 0.98 0.85
CA ILE A 47 -10.52 1.29 -0.50
C ILE A 47 -10.55 0.04 -1.40
N TRP A 48 -10.32 0.23 -2.70
CA TRP A 48 -10.49 -0.80 -3.73
C TRP A 48 -9.75 -2.11 -3.40
N ILE A 49 -8.51 -2.02 -2.90
CA ILE A 49 -7.66 -3.18 -2.64
C ILE A 49 -8.23 -4.08 -1.53
N GLU A 50 -8.93 -3.50 -0.55
CA GLU A 50 -9.57 -4.23 0.55
C GLU A 50 -10.89 -4.89 0.11
N ARG A 51 -11.43 -4.49 -1.04
CA ARG A 51 -12.68 -5.01 -1.59
C ARG A 51 -12.47 -6.21 -2.52
N LEU A 52 -11.22 -6.54 -2.87
CA LEU A 52 -10.90 -7.67 -3.74
C LEU A 52 -11.16 -9.05 -3.10
N GLY A 53 -11.36 -9.10 -1.77
CA GLY A 53 -11.69 -10.35 -1.08
C GLY A 53 -10.54 -11.34 -0.96
N ILE A 54 -9.30 -10.93 -1.25
CA ILE A 54 -8.10 -11.75 -1.07
C ILE A 54 -7.65 -11.69 0.39
N GLN A 55 -7.41 -12.86 0.98
CA GLN A 55 -7.20 -13.01 2.43
C GLN A 55 -5.93 -12.31 2.93
N ASN A 56 -4.81 -12.47 2.21
CA ASN A 56 -3.51 -11.96 2.66
C ASN A 56 -3.15 -10.68 1.90
N LEU A 57 -3.29 -9.52 2.54
CA LEU A 57 -2.86 -8.25 1.96
C LEU A 57 -1.56 -7.76 2.62
N ILE A 58 -0.47 -7.74 1.86
CA ILE A 58 0.80 -7.13 2.23
C ILE A 58 0.86 -5.76 1.56
N ASN A 59 0.50 -4.72 2.31
CA ASN A 59 0.40 -3.37 1.77
C ASN A 59 1.60 -2.51 2.14
N ASN A 60 2.39 -2.12 1.14
CA ASN A 60 3.55 -1.25 1.27
C ASN A 60 3.28 0.17 0.77
N ALA A 61 2.06 0.48 0.32
CA ALA A 61 1.70 1.81 -0.16
C ALA A 61 1.74 2.84 0.97
N TYR A 62 2.14 4.07 0.65
CA TYR A 62 2.13 5.22 1.56
C TYR A 62 1.41 6.39 0.89
N GLY A 63 0.50 7.04 1.61
CA GLY A 63 -0.09 8.30 1.19
C GLY A 63 0.97 9.33 0.78
N SER A 64 0.70 10.07 -0.30
CA SER A 64 1.62 11.00 -0.97
C SER A 64 2.84 10.39 -1.69
N ALA A 65 3.01 9.07 -1.72
CA ALA A 65 4.15 8.48 -2.42
C ALA A 65 4.17 8.88 -3.90
N THR A 66 5.32 9.35 -4.37
CA THR A 66 5.59 9.54 -5.80
C THR A 66 6.20 8.26 -6.38
N SER A 67 6.41 8.23 -7.69
CA SER A 67 7.14 7.13 -8.32
C SER A 67 8.64 7.15 -8.00
N ASP A 68 9.24 8.34 -7.83
CA ASP A 68 10.69 8.50 -7.57
C ASP A 68 11.00 9.81 -6.82
N ASN A 69 11.49 9.69 -5.58
CA ASN A 69 11.87 10.82 -4.73
C ASN A 69 13.11 11.58 -5.19
N ASN A 70 13.89 11.04 -6.12
CA ASN A 70 15.02 11.77 -6.72
C ASN A 70 14.54 12.80 -7.74
N LEU A 71 13.35 12.62 -8.32
CA LEU A 71 12.76 13.54 -9.29
C LEU A 71 11.76 14.48 -8.61
N VAL A 72 10.80 13.93 -7.87
CA VAL A 72 9.80 14.69 -7.13
C VAL A 72 9.68 14.08 -5.74
N ARG A 73 10.11 14.84 -4.73
CA ARG A 73 10.08 14.38 -3.34
C ARG A 73 8.65 14.30 -2.81
N SER A 74 8.33 13.17 -2.21
CA SER A 74 7.06 12.87 -1.56
C SER A 74 7.10 13.22 -0.08
N TYR A 75 6.12 14.03 0.36
CA TYR A 75 5.98 14.46 1.74
C TYR A 75 4.54 14.30 2.24
N THR A 76 4.41 14.03 3.55
CA THR A 76 3.17 14.25 4.28
C THR A 76 2.91 15.74 4.50
N ILE A 77 1.71 16.10 4.99
CA ILE A 77 1.39 17.48 5.38
C ILE A 77 2.26 18.02 6.53
N PHE A 78 3.00 17.16 7.22
CA PHE A 78 3.91 17.52 8.31
C PHE A 78 5.38 17.61 7.84
N ASN A 79 5.64 17.67 6.53
CA ASN A 79 6.97 17.63 5.93
C ASN A 79 7.80 16.39 6.28
N LEU A 80 7.16 15.30 6.72
CA LEU A 80 7.81 14.00 6.86
C LEU A 80 7.92 13.34 5.48
N THR A 81 9.11 12.87 5.12
CA THR A 81 9.34 12.12 3.88
C THR A 81 8.58 10.79 3.94
N VAL A 82 7.90 10.44 2.85
CA VAL A 82 7.30 9.11 2.67
C VAL A 82 8.13 8.29 1.67
N PRO A 83 8.13 6.95 1.78
CA PRO A 83 8.77 6.10 0.77
C PRO A 83 8.09 6.22 -0.60
N ASP A 84 8.86 6.55 -1.63
CA ASP A 84 8.41 6.43 -3.03
C ASP A 84 8.22 4.95 -3.43
N VAL A 85 7.61 4.70 -4.58
CA VAL A 85 7.35 3.31 -5.03
C VAL A 85 8.64 2.49 -5.16
N ARG A 86 9.77 3.08 -5.60
CA ARG A 86 11.06 2.37 -5.71
C ARG A 86 11.55 1.92 -4.34
N GLN A 87 11.45 2.78 -3.35
CA GLN A 87 11.83 2.54 -1.95
C GLN A 87 10.90 1.51 -1.31
N GLN A 88 9.59 1.56 -1.59
CA GLN A 88 8.63 0.54 -1.13
C GLN A 88 9.00 -0.85 -1.69
N ILE A 89 9.31 -0.96 -2.98
CA ILE A 89 9.74 -2.21 -3.62
C ILE A 89 11.08 -2.69 -3.06
N ALA A 90 12.05 -1.78 -2.87
CA ALA A 90 13.36 -2.11 -2.30
C ALA A 90 13.22 -2.67 -0.88
N THR A 91 12.40 -2.02 -0.04
CA THR A 91 12.11 -2.46 1.33
C THR A 91 11.38 -3.81 1.35
N TYR A 92 10.44 -4.02 0.43
CA TYR A 92 9.78 -5.32 0.31
C TYR A 92 10.78 -6.43 -0.05
N LYS A 93 11.69 -6.20 -1.01
CA LYS A 93 12.71 -7.20 -1.38
C LYS A 93 13.64 -7.58 -0.22
N THR A 94 13.96 -6.65 0.68
CA THR A 94 14.80 -6.98 1.85
C THR A 94 14.01 -7.77 2.89
N THR A 95 12.74 -7.43 3.11
CA THR A 95 11.89 -8.09 4.11
C THR A 95 11.36 -9.45 3.66
N ILE A 96 11.16 -9.67 2.36
CA ILE A 96 10.51 -10.89 1.87
C ILE A 96 11.34 -12.15 2.04
N HIS A 97 12.67 -12.06 2.13
CA HIS A 97 13.51 -13.22 2.42
C HIS A 97 13.15 -13.90 3.76
N SER A 98 12.54 -13.15 4.69
CA SER A 98 12.06 -13.69 5.98
C SER A 98 10.69 -14.38 5.90
N ARG A 99 9.98 -14.27 4.77
CA ARG A 99 8.60 -14.78 4.58
C ARG A 99 8.57 -15.80 3.44
N LYS A 100 8.00 -16.98 3.68
CA LYS A 100 7.70 -17.93 2.60
C LYS A 100 6.50 -17.40 1.80
N ILE A 101 6.76 -16.83 0.62
CA ILE A 101 5.72 -16.35 -0.31
C ILE A 101 5.65 -17.29 -1.51
N ASN A 102 4.43 -17.67 -1.88
CA ASN A 102 4.17 -18.44 -3.09
C ASN A 102 3.93 -17.48 -4.26
N PHE A 103 4.95 -17.30 -5.11
CA PHE A 103 4.87 -16.42 -6.28
C PHE A 103 3.75 -16.81 -7.27
N HIS A 104 3.39 -18.09 -7.36
CA HIS A 104 2.31 -18.54 -8.25
C HIS A 104 0.91 -18.16 -7.75
N ARG A 105 0.77 -17.80 -6.48
CA ARG A 105 -0.50 -17.44 -5.83
C ARG A 105 -0.51 -15.99 -5.31
N THR A 106 0.50 -15.20 -5.69
CA THR A 106 0.65 -13.81 -5.27
C THR A 106 0.38 -12.87 -6.44
N LEU A 107 -0.56 -11.94 -6.24
CA LEU A 107 -0.79 -10.81 -7.14
C LEU A 107 0.04 -9.61 -6.68
N TYR A 108 0.94 -9.14 -7.54
CA TYR A 108 1.68 -7.90 -7.32
C TYR A 108 0.94 -6.72 -7.95
N VAL A 109 0.74 -5.66 -7.19
CA VAL A 109 -0.02 -4.47 -7.57
C VAL A 109 0.86 -3.24 -7.41
N ILE A 110 0.85 -2.37 -8.42
CA ILE A 110 1.41 -1.02 -8.33
C ILE A 110 0.33 -0.03 -8.79
N TRP A 111 -0.02 0.92 -7.93
CA TRP A 111 -0.85 2.08 -8.28
C TRP A 111 -0.24 3.33 -7.65
N ALA A 112 0.43 4.14 -8.48
CA ALA A 112 0.99 5.42 -8.09
C ALA A 112 0.99 6.38 -9.28
N GLY A 113 0.88 7.69 -9.00
CA GLY A 113 1.00 8.77 -9.98
C GLY A 113 0.73 10.13 -9.38
#